data_AF-A0A166UV15-F1
#
_entry.id   AF-A0A166UV15-F1
#
_cell.length_a   1.000
_cell.length_b   1.000
_cell.length_c   1.000
_cell.angle_alpha   90.00
_cell.angle_beta   90.00
_cell.angle_gamma   90.00
#
_symmetry.space_group_name_H-M   'P 1'
#
loop_
_entity.id
_entity.type
_entity.pdbx_description
1 polymer ?
#
loop_
_entity_poly.entity_id
_entity_poly.type
_entity_poly.pdbx_seq_one_letter_code
_entity_poly.pdbx_strand_id
1 'polypeptide(L)'
;MNARGGGLPCLRYKITEVRLFKSGQVPGFEWTNRWIDNISDNIGKWASDDVKTIQISKIGSSQHIELRVRRFEPFPGDKVRRTWVHNGTQRSVEVPPYALVNLDHAKQAYSRHIMAALAHVWRNGRLSLEWKSLLTASFKLWMAVRLSTTSDFIVGEEKLGMPDDILDETSPHVGKIPVPPVLGAQLDIVLIHHIQASLRRELLDRLQGMFMKSKPSTWLVTYLVTFMLLHNAALLIKHDAAYARKHGMRRRFAREDKVKEYLLGKTTRLKPSPPLISALLVCFFGAHKL
;
A
#
# COMPACT_ATOMS: atom_id res chain seq x y z
N MET A 1 -23.30 -48.30 11.87
CA MET A 1 -23.21 -46.84 11.68
C MET A 1 -21.83 -46.53 11.10
N ASN A 2 -21.73 -46.32 9.78
CA ASN A 2 -20.44 -46.03 9.12
C ASN A 2 -20.26 -44.51 9.02
N ALA A 3 -19.26 -43.99 9.74
CA ALA A 3 -18.80 -42.62 9.57
C ALA A 3 -18.19 -42.46 8.16
N ARG A 4 -18.89 -41.74 7.28
CA ARG A 4 -18.30 -41.26 6.03
C ARG A 4 -17.27 -40.20 6.39
N GLY A 5 -15.99 -40.54 6.28
CA GLY A 5 -14.90 -39.56 6.32
C GLY A 5 -15.12 -38.55 5.21
N GLY A 6 -15.56 -37.34 5.57
CA GLY A 6 -15.69 -36.24 4.63
C GLY A 6 -14.31 -35.87 4.13
N GLY A 7 -13.97 -36.29 2.91
CA GLY A 7 -12.78 -35.79 2.22
C GLY A 7 -12.88 -34.27 2.14
N LEU A 8 -11.89 -33.56 2.68
CA LEU A 8 -11.77 -32.12 2.50
C LEU A 8 -11.81 -31.85 0.98
N PRO A 9 -12.73 -30.99 0.49
CA PRO A 9 -12.81 -30.72 -0.94
C PRO A 9 -11.44 -30.25 -1.44
N CYS A 10 -10.96 -30.84 -2.54
CA CYS A 10 -9.72 -30.45 -3.18
C CYS A 10 -9.86 -29.03 -3.73
N LEU A 11 -9.51 -28.03 -2.92
CA LEU A 11 -9.55 -26.63 -3.30
C LEU A 11 -8.29 -26.30 -4.10
N ARG A 12 -8.45 -26.16 -5.41
CA ARG A 12 -7.36 -25.73 -6.31
C ARG A 12 -7.32 -24.21 -6.36
N TYR A 13 -6.31 -23.66 -5.72
CA TYR A 13 -6.13 -22.23 -5.56
C TYR A 13 -5.10 -21.66 -6.54
N LYS A 14 -5.34 -20.46 -7.06
CA LYS A 14 -4.39 -19.75 -7.93
C LYS A 14 -3.65 -18.66 -7.16
N ILE A 15 -2.32 -18.78 -7.09
CA ILE A 15 -1.47 -17.78 -6.44
C ILE A 15 -1.60 -16.38 -7.08
N THR A 16 -1.91 -16.33 -8.38
CA THR A 16 -2.15 -15.10 -9.15
C THR A 16 -3.40 -14.33 -8.71
N GLU A 17 -4.29 -14.96 -7.94
CA GLU A 17 -5.51 -14.33 -7.41
C GLU A 17 -5.32 -13.74 -6.01
N VAL A 18 -4.13 -13.89 -5.43
CA VAL A 18 -3.87 -13.44 -4.06
C VAL A 18 -3.74 -11.92 -3.99
N ARG A 19 -4.35 -11.31 -2.97
CA ARG A 19 -4.22 -9.88 -2.67
C ARG A 19 -2.97 -9.63 -1.85
N LEU A 20 -2.16 -8.65 -2.27
CA LEU A 20 -0.89 -8.30 -1.63
C LEU A 20 -0.83 -6.84 -1.14
N PHE A 21 -1.91 -6.07 -1.34
CA PHE A 21 -1.98 -4.65 -0.99
C PHE A 21 -3.43 -4.16 -0.86
N LYS A 22 -3.63 -2.99 -0.23
CA LYS A 22 -4.96 -2.39 -0.01
C LYS A 22 -5.64 -2.01 -1.33
N SER A 23 -6.97 -2.13 -1.41
CA SER A 23 -7.73 -1.80 -2.63
C SER A 23 -7.85 -0.30 -2.94
N GLY A 24 -7.49 0.57 -2.00
CA GLY A 24 -7.74 2.00 -2.11
C GLY A 24 -8.10 2.61 -0.76
N GLN A 25 -8.85 3.71 -0.83
CA GLN A 25 -9.39 4.41 0.32
C GLN A 25 -10.41 3.55 1.08
N VAL A 26 -10.67 3.92 2.33
CA VAL A 26 -11.66 3.22 3.15
C VAL A 26 -13.05 3.79 2.82
N PRO A 27 -14.03 2.94 2.47
CA PRO A 27 -15.39 3.40 2.18
C PRO A 27 -15.99 4.26 3.31
N GLY A 28 -16.52 5.44 2.97
CA GLY A 28 -17.04 6.44 3.90
C GLY A 28 -15.97 7.33 4.57
N PHE A 29 -14.70 7.10 4.26
CA PHE A 29 -13.56 7.87 4.77
C PHE A 29 -12.67 8.39 3.64
N GLU A 30 -13.22 8.52 2.43
CA GLU A 30 -12.56 9.03 1.24
C GLU A 30 -12.05 10.46 1.48
N TRP A 31 -10.92 10.79 0.87
CA TRP A 31 -10.40 12.17 0.92
C TRP A 31 -11.01 13.07 -0.17
N THR A 32 -11.60 12.47 -1.20
CA THR A 32 -12.24 13.15 -2.33
C THR A 32 -13.19 12.19 -3.03
N ASN A 33 -14.27 12.75 -3.60
CA ASN A 33 -15.23 12.02 -4.43
C ASN A 33 -14.91 12.15 -5.93
N ARG A 34 -13.75 12.70 -6.30
CA ARG A 34 -13.35 12.88 -7.71
C ARG A 34 -13.03 11.56 -8.41
N TRP A 35 -12.54 10.56 -7.66
CA TRP A 35 -11.94 9.34 -8.23
C TRP A 35 -12.55 8.07 -7.63
N ILE A 36 -13.88 7.95 -7.71
CA ILE A 36 -14.65 6.85 -7.08
C ILE A 36 -14.26 5.48 -7.65
N ASP A 37 -13.91 5.41 -8.94
CA ASP A 37 -13.48 4.16 -9.60
C ASP A 37 -11.96 4.00 -9.72
N ASN A 38 -11.19 4.79 -8.95
CA ASN A 38 -9.72 4.85 -9.03
C ASN A 38 -9.14 5.28 -10.38
N ILE A 39 -9.96 5.85 -11.25
CA ILE A 39 -9.52 6.55 -12.46
C ILE A 39 -9.19 7.97 -12.02
N SER A 40 -7.90 8.31 -12.02
CA SER A 40 -7.47 9.67 -11.72
C SER A 40 -7.26 10.45 -13.00
N ASP A 41 -8.22 11.30 -13.33
CA ASP A 41 -7.95 12.43 -14.22
C ASP A 41 -7.19 13.51 -13.44
N ASN A 42 -6.37 14.29 -14.15
CA ASN A 42 -5.71 15.44 -13.57
C ASN A 42 -6.77 16.45 -13.07
N ILE A 43 -6.43 17.21 -12.04
CA ILE A 43 -7.28 18.30 -11.57
C ILE A 43 -7.43 19.34 -12.71
N GLY A 44 -8.67 19.58 -13.12
CA GLY A 44 -8.98 20.50 -14.22
C GLY A 44 -9.13 21.97 -13.79
N LYS A 45 -9.50 22.25 -12.53
CA LYS A 45 -9.74 23.62 -12.03
C LYS A 45 -8.73 24.01 -10.95
N TRP A 46 -7.85 24.93 -11.29
CA TRP A 46 -6.76 25.39 -10.44
C TRP A 46 -7.01 26.80 -9.90
N ALA A 47 -6.66 27.04 -8.64
CA ALA A 47 -6.85 28.33 -7.96
C ALA A 47 -5.68 29.31 -8.14
N SER A 48 -4.52 28.82 -8.58
CA SER A 48 -3.31 29.62 -8.86
C SER A 48 -2.46 28.89 -9.87
N ASP A 49 -1.72 29.61 -10.73
CA ASP A 49 -0.67 29.05 -11.62
C ASP A 49 0.65 28.71 -10.91
N ASP A 50 0.78 29.09 -9.64
CA ASP A 50 1.96 28.83 -8.83
C ASP A 50 2.18 27.33 -8.59
N VAL A 51 3.32 26.83 -9.06
CA VAL A 51 3.75 25.44 -8.88
C VAL A 51 4.82 25.40 -7.81
N LYS A 52 4.51 24.72 -6.71
CA LYS A 52 5.40 24.50 -5.58
C LYS A 52 6.06 23.14 -5.65
N THR A 53 7.32 23.08 -5.25
CA THR A 53 8.06 21.84 -5.09
C THR A 53 8.12 21.49 -3.61
N ILE A 54 7.55 20.35 -3.23
CA ILE A 54 7.58 19.84 -1.86
C ILE A 54 8.43 18.58 -1.79
N GLN A 55 8.98 18.34 -0.60
CA GLN A 55 9.64 17.07 -0.26
C GLN A 55 8.78 16.34 0.76
N ILE A 56 8.39 15.12 0.46
CA ILE A 56 7.67 14.26 1.39
C ILE A 56 8.58 13.13 1.88
N SER A 57 8.44 12.75 3.14
CA SER A 57 9.11 11.58 3.70
C SER A 57 8.17 10.77 4.58
N LYS A 58 8.50 9.49 4.70
CA LYS A 58 7.90 8.60 5.69
C LYS A 58 8.52 8.84 7.05
N ILE A 59 7.74 8.63 8.10
CA ILE A 59 8.25 8.62 9.47
C ILE A 59 9.46 7.67 9.56
N GLY A 60 10.60 8.19 10.02
CA GLY A 60 11.83 7.43 10.24
C GLY A 60 12.72 7.24 9.00
N SER A 61 12.41 7.85 7.86
CA SER A 61 13.26 7.84 6.66
C SER A 61 14.04 9.14 6.51
N SER A 62 15.36 9.02 6.27
CA SER A 62 16.22 10.14 5.85
C SER A 62 16.08 10.47 4.35
N GLN A 63 15.52 9.56 3.57
CA GLN A 63 15.23 9.77 2.16
C GLN A 63 13.86 10.43 1.97
N HIS A 64 13.79 11.37 1.03
CA HIS A 64 12.56 12.07 0.66
C HIS A 64 12.22 11.86 -0.82
N ILE A 65 10.97 12.18 -1.16
CA ILE A 65 10.44 12.15 -2.52
C ILE A 65 9.98 13.56 -2.87
N GLU A 66 10.51 14.08 -3.97
CA GLU A 66 10.20 15.42 -4.45
C GLU A 66 8.96 15.38 -5.36
N LEU A 67 8.01 16.26 -5.10
CA LEU A 67 6.73 16.33 -5.80
C LEU A 67 6.42 17.78 -6.20
N ARG A 68 5.83 17.95 -7.37
CA ARG A 68 5.32 19.24 -7.86
C ARG A 68 3.83 19.32 -7.62
N VAL A 69 3.41 20.35 -6.89
CA VAL A 69 2.02 20.54 -6.47
C VAL A 69 1.55 21.95 -6.82
N ARG A 70 0.24 22.08 -7.04
CA ARG A 70 -0.41 23.35 -7.38
C ARG A 70 -1.70 23.47 -6.58
N ARG A 71 -2.11 24.71 -6.26
CA ARG A 71 -3.33 24.95 -5.47
C ARG A 71 -4.55 24.81 -6.37
N PHE A 72 -5.53 24.00 -5.96
CA PHE A 72 -6.76 23.78 -6.69
C PHE A 72 -7.97 24.43 -6.03
N GLU A 73 -9.07 24.57 -6.78
CA GLU A 73 -10.36 24.96 -6.22
C GLU A 73 -11.11 23.72 -5.69
N PRO A 74 -11.37 23.64 -4.37
CA PRO A 74 -12.11 22.53 -3.79
C PRO A 74 -13.46 22.30 -4.46
N PHE A 75 -13.79 21.05 -4.72
CA PHE A 75 -15.10 20.60 -5.22
C PHE A 75 -15.87 19.93 -4.07
N PRO A 76 -17.23 19.97 -4.06
CA PRO A 76 -18.01 19.26 -3.05
C PRO A 76 -17.57 17.79 -2.88
N GLY A 77 -17.23 17.42 -1.64
CA GLY A 77 -16.69 16.10 -1.29
C GLY A 77 -15.17 16.05 -1.15
N ASP A 78 -14.43 17.08 -1.55
CA ASP A 78 -13.01 17.21 -1.22
C ASP A 78 -12.82 17.55 0.26
N LYS A 79 -12.00 16.75 0.94
CA LYS A 79 -11.60 17.05 2.32
C LYS A 79 -10.50 18.10 2.31
N VAL A 80 -10.80 19.24 2.91
CA VAL A 80 -9.84 20.34 3.19
C VAL A 80 -9.44 20.40 4.66
N ARG A 81 -9.84 19.40 5.45
CA ARG A 81 -9.45 19.26 6.86
C ARG A 81 -8.78 17.92 7.11
N ARG A 82 -7.78 17.90 7.97
CA ARG A 82 -7.25 16.69 8.60
C ARG A 82 -7.94 16.51 9.95
N THR A 83 -8.25 15.26 10.31
CA THR A 83 -8.94 14.93 11.56
C THR A 83 -8.23 13.80 12.30
N TRP A 84 -8.29 13.84 13.63
CA TRP A 84 -7.82 12.80 14.54
C TRP A 84 -8.69 12.77 15.79
N VAL A 85 -8.58 11.70 16.59
CA VAL A 85 -9.28 11.58 17.87
C VAL A 85 -8.26 11.75 18.99
N HIS A 86 -8.58 12.59 19.97
CA HIS A 86 -7.81 12.79 21.19
C HIS A 86 -8.76 12.78 22.39
N ASN A 87 -8.51 11.90 23.37
CA ASN A 87 -9.36 11.70 24.56
C ASN A 87 -10.85 11.53 24.25
N GLY A 88 -11.18 10.79 23.20
CA GLY A 88 -12.56 10.55 22.76
C GLY A 88 -13.20 11.68 21.95
N THR A 89 -12.53 12.83 21.84
CA THR A 89 -13.02 14.00 21.09
C THR A 89 -12.35 14.10 19.73
N GLN A 90 -13.13 14.36 18.68
CA GLN A 90 -12.61 14.59 17.35
C GLN A 90 -11.99 16.00 17.25
N ARG A 91 -10.73 16.05 16.84
CA ARG A 91 -9.97 17.26 16.54
C ARG A 91 -9.81 17.41 15.03
N SER A 92 -9.62 18.64 14.56
CA SER A 92 -9.41 18.91 13.14
C SER A 92 -8.62 20.18 12.89
N VAL A 93 -7.89 20.22 11.78
CA VAL A 93 -7.20 21.41 11.28
C VAL A 93 -7.45 21.58 9.79
N GLU A 94 -7.51 22.83 9.32
CA GLU A 94 -7.57 23.15 7.89
C GLU A 94 -6.23 22.91 7.22
N VAL A 95 -6.27 22.35 6.03
CA VAL A 95 -5.08 22.05 5.24
C VAL A 95 -5.30 22.60 3.84
N PRO A 96 -4.33 23.34 3.28
CA PRO A 96 -4.52 24.02 2.01
C PRO A 96 -4.76 23.01 0.86
N PRO A 97 -5.66 23.35 -0.10
CA PRO A 97 -6.04 22.44 -1.17
C PRO A 97 -4.97 22.40 -2.26
N TYR A 98 -3.93 21.60 -2.04
CA TYR A 98 -2.93 21.29 -3.05
C TYR A 98 -3.11 19.88 -3.62
N ALA A 99 -2.79 19.75 -4.90
CA ALA A 99 -2.82 18.50 -5.65
C ALA A 99 -1.59 18.40 -6.55
N LEU A 100 -1.25 17.18 -7.00
CA LEU A 100 -0.17 16.93 -7.96
C LEU A 100 -0.46 17.63 -9.28
N VAL A 101 0.55 18.30 -9.80
CA VAL A 101 0.52 18.87 -11.16
C VAL A 101 0.49 17.76 -12.21
N ASN A 102 1.23 16.67 -11.98
CA ASN A 102 1.37 15.59 -12.93
C ASN A 102 1.56 14.24 -12.19
N LEU A 103 0.64 13.31 -12.42
CA LEU A 103 0.66 11.97 -11.81
C LEU A 103 1.84 11.12 -12.29
N ASP A 104 2.23 11.24 -13.56
CA ASP A 104 3.37 10.50 -14.12
C ASP A 104 4.69 10.95 -13.50
N HIS A 105 4.85 12.24 -13.21
CA HIS A 105 6.03 12.72 -12.51
C HIS A 105 6.12 12.13 -11.10
N ALA A 106 5.00 12.05 -10.37
CA ALA A 106 4.95 11.40 -9.06
C ALA A 106 5.24 9.89 -9.17
N LYS A 107 4.69 9.21 -10.17
CA LYS A 107 4.96 7.79 -10.46
C LYS A 107 6.45 7.55 -10.70
N GLN A 108 7.10 8.40 -11.49
CA GLN A 108 8.54 8.34 -11.74
C GLN A 108 9.34 8.59 -10.45
N ALA A 109 8.96 9.58 -9.65
CA ALA A 109 9.61 9.89 -8.38
C ALA A 109 9.56 8.71 -7.40
N TYR A 110 8.38 8.08 -7.23
CA TYR A 110 8.25 6.87 -6.43
C TYR A 110 9.06 5.69 -7.00
N SER A 111 9.05 5.50 -8.32
CA SER A 111 9.81 4.43 -8.96
C SER A 111 11.31 4.59 -8.76
N ARG A 112 11.83 5.83 -8.91
CA ARG A 112 13.24 6.15 -8.62
C ARG A 112 13.59 5.89 -7.15
N HIS A 113 12.74 6.33 -6.23
CA HIS A 113 12.93 6.09 -4.80
C HIS A 113 12.98 4.59 -4.47
N ILE A 114 12.06 3.81 -5.02
CA ILE A 114 12.03 2.35 -4.88
C ILE A 114 13.32 1.72 -5.44
N MET A 115 13.78 2.15 -6.60
CA MET A 115 15.01 1.62 -7.21
C MET A 115 16.27 1.99 -6.43
N ALA A 116 16.35 3.20 -5.88
CA ALA A 116 17.48 3.66 -5.08
C ALA A 116 17.62 2.85 -3.79
N ALA A 117 16.51 2.62 -3.08
CA ALA A 117 16.50 1.78 -1.88
C ALA A 117 16.92 0.32 -2.19
N LEU A 118 16.54 -0.23 -3.35
CA LEU A 118 16.99 -1.55 -3.79
C LEU A 118 18.48 -1.62 -4.11
N ALA A 119 19.03 -0.58 -4.74
CA ALA A 119 20.47 -0.53 -5.05
C ALA A 119 21.31 -0.66 -3.76
N HIS A 120 20.84 -0.09 -2.65
CA HIS A 120 21.46 -0.24 -1.34
C HIS A 120 21.41 -1.69 -0.84
N VAL A 121 20.28 -2.38 -1.00
CA VAL A 121 20.12 -3.80 -0.59
C VAL A 121 21.07 -4.72 -1.38
N TRP A 122 21.25 -4.44 -2.68
CA TRP A 122 22.03 -5.31 -3.57
C TRP A 122 23.53 -5.00 -3.63
N ARG A 123 24.00 -4.00 -2.88
CA ARG A 123 25.35 -3.44 -3.01
C ARG A 123 26.47 -4.48 -2.83
N ASN A 124 26.22 -5.55 -2.07
CA ASN A 124 27.19 -6.60 -1.74
C ASN A 124 26.75 -8.05 -2.10
N GLY A 125 25.68 -8.23 -2.88
CA GLY A 125 25.06 -9.54 -3.09
C GLY A 125 25.56 -10.30 -4.33
N ARG A 126 26.22 -11.45 -4.15
CA ARG A 126 26.43 -12.46 -5.20
C ARG A 126 25.29 -13.49 -5.14
N LEU A 127 24.22 -13.25 -5.89
CA LEU A 127 23.11 -14.19 -6.06
C LEU A 127 23.00 -14.62 -7.52
N SER A 128 22.45 -15.81 -7.76
CA SER A 128 22.06 -16.21 -9.12
C SER A 128 21.07 -15.19 -9.69
N LEU A 129 21.08 -15.00 -11.01
CA LEU A 129 20.20 -14.04 -11.69
C LEU A 129 18.71 -14.32 -11.42
N GLU A 130 18.34 -15.59 -11.33
CA GLU A 130 16.97 -16.02 -11.05
C GLU A 130 16.53 -15.62 -9.64
N TRP A 131 17.38 -15.84 -8.62
CA TRP A 131 17.07 -15.49 -7.24
C TRP A 131 17.01 -13.98 -7.05
N LYS A 132 17.99 -13.27 -7.61
CA LYS A 132 18.04 -11.81 -7.60
C LYS A 132 16.78 -11.22 -8.24
N SER A 133 16.29 -11.84 -9.32
CA SER A 133 15.08 -11.40 -10.01
C SER A 133 13.83 -11.52 -9.14
N LEU A 134 13.56 -12.69 -8.55
CA LEU A 134 12.37 -12.89 -7.71
C LEU A 134 12.42 -12.04 -6.42
N LEU A 135 13.59 -11.96 -5.77
CA LEU A 135 13.76 -11.13 -4.58
C LEU A 135 13.59 -9.64 -4.92
N THR A 136 14.13 -9.18 -6.05
CA THR A 136 13.95 -7.80 -6.50
C THR A 136 12.47 -7.47 -6.69
N ALA A 137 11.71 -8.33 -7.38
CA ALA A 137 10.26 -8.14 -7.54
C ALA A 137 9.53 -8.11 -6.18
N SER A 138 9.93 -8.99 -5.26
CA SER A 138 9.36 -9.06 -3.90
C SER A 138 9.63 -7.81 -3.09
N PHE A 139 10.88 -7.33 -3.06
CA PHE A 139 11.25 -6.10 -2.34
C PHE A 139 10.62 -4.85 -2.95
N LYS A 140 10.56 -4.75 -4.29
CA LYS A 140 9.85 -3.66 -4.98
C LYS A 140 8.41 -3.57 -4.51
N LEU A 141 7.68 -4.68 -4.55
CA LEU A 141 6.30 -4.71 -4.11
C LEU A 141 6.19 -4.39 -2.62
N TRP A 142 6.97 -5.07 -1.77
CA TRP A 142 6.96 -4.84 -0.33
C TRP A 142 7.13 -3.35 0.01
N MET A 143 8.15 -2.70 -0.56
CA MET A 143 8.40 -1.28 -0.32
C MET A 143 7.29 -0.39 -0.87
N ALA A 144 6.80 -0.65 -2.09
CA ALA A 144 5.66 0.10 -2.64
C ALA A 144 4.43 0.00 -1.74
N VAL A 145 4.16 -1.18 -1.16
CA VAL A 145 3.08 -1.37 -0.18
C VAL A 145 3.36 -0.58 1.09
N ARG A 146 4.60 -0.60 1.62
CA ARG A 146 4.97 0.23 2.77
C ARG A 146 4.73 1.71 2.51
N LEU A 147 5.09 2.20 1.34
CA LEU A 147 4.86 3.57 0.92
C LEU A 147 3.37 3.95 0.89
N SER A 148 2.43 3.01 0.76
CA SER A 148 0.99 3.32 0.77
C SER A 148 0.30 3.12 2.11
N THR A 149 0.98 2.54 3.11
CA THR A 149 0.36 2.24 4.41
C THR A 149 1.15 2.74 5.61
N THR A 150 2.01 3.72 5.39
CA THR A 150 2.65 4.55 6.42
C THR A 150 2.32 6.01 6.13
N SER A 151 2.20 6.83 7.17
CA SER A 151 1.91 8.25 7.02
C SER A 151 3.06 8.99 6.33
N ASP A 152 2.74 9.83 5.35
CA ASP A 152 3.64 10.81 4.74
C ASP A 152 3.52 12.16 5.44
N PHE A 153 4.65 12.86 5.54
CA PHE A 153 4.71 14.25 5.98
C PHE A 153 5.58 15.05 5.02
N ILE A 154 5.27 16.34 4.90
CA ILE A 154 6.15 17.29 4.22
C ILE A 154 7.33 17.58 5.15
N VAL A 155 8.54 17.48 4.62
CA VAL A 155 9.80 17.61 5.38
C VAL A 155 10.77 18.62 4.79
N GLY A 156 10.45 19.21 3.64
CA GLY A 156 11.26 20.26 3.02
C GLY A 156 10.89 21.67 3.50
N GLU A 157 11.62 22.67 3.01
CA GLU A 157 11.41 24.09 3.32
C GLU A 157 10.01 24.58 2.92
N GLU A 158 9.50 24.13 1.77
CA GLU A 158 8.16 24.48 1.31
C GLU A 158 7.08 23.70 2.07
N LYS A 159 6.37 24.38 2.96
CA LYS A 159 5.31 23.83 3.83
C LYS A 159 3.90 24.19 3.37
N LEU A 160 3.73 24.70 2.15
CA LEU A 160 2.46 25.10 1.55
C LEU A 160 1.71 26.19 2.35
N GLY A 161 2.45 26.99 3.11
CA GLY A 161 1.91 28.00 4.01
C GLY A 161 1.32 27.45 5.32
N MET A 162 1.53 26.16 5.62
CA MET A 162 1.14 25.57 6.91
C MET A 162 2.16 25.95 7.99
N PRO A 163 1.70 26.30 9.22
CA PRO A 163 2.60 26.54 10.33
C PRO A 163 3.18 25.22 10.88
N ASP A 164 4.31 25.31 11.59
CA ASP A 164 5.05 24.15 12.10
C ASP A 164 4.30 23.35 13.18
N ASP A 165 3.37 24.00 13.86
CA ASP A 165 2.51 23.45 14.90
C ASP A 165 1.10 23.11 14.40
N ILE A 166 0.88 23.06 13.07
CA ILE A 166 -0.43 22.74 12.48
C ILE A 166 -1.04 21.43 13.04
N LEU A 167 -0.17 20.48 13.41
CA LEU A 167 -0.53 19.34 14.22
C LEU A 167 -0.08 19.60 15.65
N ASP A 168 -1.03 20.04 16.47
CA ASP A 168 -0.84 20.38 17.88
C ASP A 168 -0.46 19.18 18.75
N GLU A 169 -0.21 19.43 20.04
CA GLU A 169 0.16 18.43 21.05
C GLU A 169 -0.88 17.31 21.23
N THR A 170 -2.12 17.52 20.77
CA THR A 170 -3.18 16.51 20.84
C THR A 170 -3.08 15.49 19.70
N SER A 171 -2.31 15.79 18.65
CA SER A 171 -2.06 14.92 17.51
C SER A 171 -0.99 13.87 17.83
N PRO A 172 -1.13 12.61 17.35
CA PRO A 172 -0.05 11.61 17.44
C PRO A 172 1.18 11.96 16.56
N HIS A 173 1.13 13.07 15.83
CA HIS A 173 2.15 13.51 14.88
C HIS A 173 2.51 14.98 15.13
N VAL A 174 2.66 15.37 16.39
CA VAL A 174 3.03 16.73 16.82
C VAL A 174 4.23 17.24 16.03
N GLY A 175 4.17 18.50 15.60
CA GLY A 175 5.28 19.18 14.91
C GLY A 175 5.58 18.63 13.51
N LYS A 176 4.65 17.90 12.90
CA LYS A 176 4.77 17.41 11.52
C LYS A 176 3.81 18.14 10.60
N ILE A 177 4.25 18.38 9.38
CA ILE A 177 3.41 18.99 8.33
C ILE A 177 2.66 17.90 7.56
N PRO A 178 1.32 17.82 7.63
CA PRO A 178 0.56 16.77 6.98
C PRO A 178 0.51 16.99 5.47
N VAL A 179 0.54 15.90 4.71
CA VAL A 179 0.19 15.97 3.28
C VAL A 179 -1.30 16.36 3.14
N PRO A 180 -1.67 17.31 2.25
CA PRO A 180 -3.06 17.63 1.94
C PRO A 180 -3.91 16.40 1.59
N PRO A 181 -5.20 16.33 1.99
CA PRO A 181 -5.99 15.11 1.81
C PRO A 181 -6.15 14.66 0.35
N VAL A 182 -6.47 15.60 -0.56
CA VAL A 182 -6.63 15.31 -1.99
C VAL A 182 -5.29 14.88 -2.61
N LEU A 183 -4.19 15.55 -2.27
CA LEU A 183 -2.86 15.10 -2.63
C LEU A 183 -2.59 13.68 -2.14
N GLY A 184 -2.90 13.37 -0.87
CA GLY A 184 -2.75 12.03 -0.30
C GLY A 184 -3.56 10.98 -1.06
N ALA A 185 -4.75 11.32 -1.56
CA ALA A 185 -5.53 10.44 -2.44
C ALA A 185 -4.84 10.17 -3.77
N GLN A 186 -4.25 11.18 -4.41
CA GLN A 186 -3.49 10.99 -5.65
C GLN A 186 -2.25 10.13 -5.43
N LEU A 187 -1.53 10.33 -4.32
CA LEU A 187 -0.37 9.50 -3.98
C LEU A 187 -0.78 8.04 -3.78
N ASP A 188 -1.91 7.78 -3.12
CA ASP A 188 -2.50 6.45 -3.01
C ASP A 188 -2.83 5.86 -4.38
N ILE A 189 -3.41 6.63 -5.30
CA ILE A 189 -3.71 6.16 -6.66
C ILE A 189 -2.43 5.79 -7.42
N VAL A 190 -1.41 6.67 -7.38
CA VAL A 190 -0.09 6.42 -7.98
C VAL A 190 0.54 5.14 -7.46
N LEU A 191 0.57 4.96 -6.13
CA LEU A 191 1.17 3.79 -5.53
C LEU A 191 0.37 2.51 -5.81
N ILE A 192 -0.94 2.52 -5.62
CA ILE A 192 -1.78 1.31 -5.67
C ILE A 192 -2.00 0.86 -7.12
N HIS A 193 -2.44 1.77 -7.98
CA HIS A 193 -2.92 1.43 -9.32
C HIS A 193 -1.83 1.47 -10.38
N HIS A 194 -0.91 2.43 -10.30
CA HIS A 194 0.14 2.60 -11.31
C HIS A 194 1.44 1.84 -10.99
N ILE A 195 1.69 1.50 -9.72
CA ILE A 195 2.93 0.83 -9.29
C ILE A 195 2.65 -0.58 -8.74
N GLN A 196 1.91 -0.71 -7.64
CA GLN A 196 1.70 -1.98 -6.95
C GLN A 196 0.96 -3.01 -7.83
N ALA A 197 -0.04 -2.58 -8.61
CA ALA A 197 -0.74 -3.47 -9.54
C ALA A 197 0.20 -4.12 -10.57
N SER A 198 1.15 -3.35 -11.11
CA SER A 198 2.15 -3.86 -12.04
C SER A 198 3.15 -4.80 -11.36
N LEU A 199 3.69 -4.38 -10.21
CA LEU A 199 4.66 -5.17 -9.44
C LEU A 199 4.08 -6.49 -8.92
N ARG A 200 2.78 -6.51 -8.57
CA ARG A 200 2.08 -7.73 -8.17
C ARG A 200 2.03 -8.75 -9.30
N ARG A 201 1.68 -8.33 -10.52
CA ARG A 201 1.64 -9.24 -11.67
C ARG A 201 3.02 -9.85 -11.90
N GLU A 202 4.04 -9.00 -11.98
CA GLU A 202 5.44 -9.42 -12.14
C GLU A 202 5.86 -10.42 -11.05
N LEU A 203 5.59 -10.13 -9.78
CA LEU A 203 5.97 -11.00 -8.67
C LEU A 203 5.26 -12.36 -8.73
N LEU A 204 3.94 -12.36 -8.94
CA LEU A 204 3.15 -13.60 -8.93
C LEU A 204 3.51 -14.50 -10.12
N ASP A 205 3.77 -13.92 -11.30
CA ASP A 205 4.21 -14.68 -12.47
C ASP A 205 5.60 -15.31 -12.24
N ARG A 206 6.55 -14.56 -11.68
CA ARG A 206 7.88 -15.08 -11.33
C ARG A 206 7.81 -16.16 -10.26
N LEU A 207 6.99 -15.96 -9.23
CA LEU A 207 6.82 -16.90 -8.12
C LEU A 207 6.17 -18.20 -8.60
N GLN A 208 5.12 -18.12 -9.43
CA GLN A 208 4.50 -19.28 -10.05
C GLN A 208 5.50 -20.04 -10.93
N GLY A 209 6.28 -19.33 -11.76
CA GLY A 209 7.33 -19.95 -12.58
C GLY A 209 8.38 -20.70 -11.76
N MET A 210 8.74 -20.17 -10.58
CA MET A 210 9.68 -20.83 -9.67
C MET A 210 9.09 -22.10 -9.05
N PHE A 211 7.83 -22.05 -8.59
CA PHE A 211 7.14 -23.24 -8.06
C PHE A 211 7.01 -24.36 -9.09
N MET A 212 6.69 -24.03 -10.35
CA MET A 212 6.55 -25.03 -11.41
C MET A 212 7.85 -25.75 -11.75
N LYS A 213 9.02 -25.15 -11.48
CA LYS A 213 10.33 -25.78 -11.73
C LYS A 213 10.73 -26.78 -10.64
N SER A 214 10.13 -26.70 -9.44
CA SER A 214 10.35 -27.58 -8.28
C SER A 214 11.81 -28.00 -8.05
N LYS A 215 12.76 -27.05 -8.14
CA LYS A 215 14.19 -27.35 -7.94
C LYS A 215 14.55 -27.19 -6.46
N PRO A 216 15.23 -28.18 -5.83
CA PRO A 216 15.68 -28.06 -4.44
C PRO A 216 16.53 -26.80 -4.18
N SER A 217 17.32 -26.39 -5.17
CA SER A 217 18.15 -25.18 -5.10
C SER A 217 17.34 -23.89 -4.93
N THR A 218 16.05 -23.87 -5.26
CA THR A 218 15.18 -22.67 -5.11
C THR A 218 14.49 -22.59 -3.76
N TRP A 219 14.62 -23.60 -2.90
CA TRP A 219 13.89 -23.70 -1.64
C TRP A 219 14.06 -22.47 -0.75
N LEU A 220 15.30 -22.02 -0.51
CA LEU A 220 15.58 -20.91 0.39
C LEU A 220 14.95 -19.60 -0.09
N VAL A 221 15.02 -19.32 -1.39
CA VAL A 221 14.50 -18.08 -1.98
C VAL A 221 12.98 -18.10 -1.96
N THR A 222 12.39 -19.23 -2.32
CA THR A 222 10.94 -19.44 -2.26
C THR A 222 10.41 -19.29 -0.83
N TYR A 223 11.13 -19.83 0.15
CA TYR A 223 10.82 -19.67 1.57
C TYR A 223 10.89 -18.20 1.99
N LEU A 224 11.98 -17.51 1.65
CA LEU A 224 12.18 -16.11 2.02
C LEU A 224 11.10 -15.20 1.41
N VAL A 225 10.78 -15.39 0.12
CA VAL A 225 9.72 -14.64 -0.56
C VAL A 225 8.36 -14.92 0.07
N THR A 226 8.07 -16.19 0.37
CA THR A 226 6.85 -16.58 1.07
C THR A 226 6.74 -15.89 2.44
N PHE A 227 7.82 -15.91 3.22
CA PHE A 227 7.89 -15.22 4.50
C PHE A 227 7.67 -13.71 4.37
N MET A 228 8.31 -13.06 3.39
CA MET A 228 8.12 -11.63 3.11
C MET A 228 6.66 -11.31 2.78
N LEU A 229 5.99 -12.15 2.00
CA LEU A 229 4.59 -11.97 1.63
C LEU A 229 3.64 -12.15 2.84
N LEU A 230 3.88 -13.16 3.67
CA LEU A 230 3.13 -13.39 4.92
C LEU A 230 3.33 -12.23 5.90
N HIS A 231 4.57 -11.78 6.06
CA HIS A 231 4.89 -10.62 6.89
C HIS A 231 4.19 -9.35 6.39
N ASN A 232 4.18 -9.11 5.07
CA ASN A 232 3.46 -7.99 4.48
C ASN A 232 1.95 -8.07 4.77
N ALA A 233 1.35 -9.26 4.74
CA ALA A 233 -0.05 -9.47 5.12
C ALA A 233 -0.31 -9.05 6.58
N ALA A 234 0.55 -9.48 7.50
CA ALA A 234 0.44 -9.13 8.91
C ALA A 234 0.54 -7.61 9.13
N LEU A 235 1.44 -6.94 8.41
CA LEU A 235 1.57 -5.48 8.45
C LEU A 235 0.36 -4.75 7.87
N LEU A 236 -0.26 -5.27 6.81
CA LEU A 236 -1.50 -4.73 6.24
C LEU A 236 -2.67 -4.83 7.23
N ILE A 237 -2.81 -5.97 7.89
CA ILE A 237 -3.82 -6.20 8.92
C ILE A 237 -3.60 -5.24 10.11
N LYS A 238 -2.35 -5.10 10.56
CA LYS A 238 -1.96 -4.15 11.62
C LYS A 238 -2.30 -2.71 11.23
N HIS A 239 -1.99 -2.32 9.99
CA HIS A 239 -2.33 -1.00 9.47
C HIS A 239 -3.84 -0.75 9.46
N ASP A 240 -4.64 -1.72 9.01
CA ASP A 240 -6.11 -1.61 9.00
C ASP A 240 -6.70 -1.43 10.40
N ALA A 241 -6.16 -2.13 11.41
CA ALA A 241 -6.57 -1.96 12.79
C ALA A 241 -6.17 -0.59 13.35
N ALA A 242 -4.95 -0.13 13.05
CA ALA A 242 -4.47 1.18 13.46
C ALA A 242 -5.31 2.31 12.83
N TYR A 243 -5.67 2.17 11.55
CA TYR A 243 -6.53 3.12 10.85
C TYR A 243 -7.92 3.21 11.48
N ALA A 244 -8.55 2.07 11.80
CA ALA A 244 -9.86 2.05 12.46
C ALA A 244 -9.83 2.81 13.80
N ARG A 245 -8.80 2.56 14.63
CA ARG A 245 -8.61 3.27 15.90
C ARG A 245 -8.39 4.77 15.71
N LYS A 246 -7.49 5.15 14.80
CA LYS A 246 -7.15 6.56 14.51
C LYS A 246 -8.39 7.39 14.13
N HIS A 247 -9.32 6.77 13.42
CA HIS A 247 -10.54 7.41 12.94
C HIS A 247 -11.79 7.08 13.79
N GLY A 248 -11.62 6.53 15.00
CA GLY A 248 -12.73 6.29 15.93
C GLY A 248 -13.80 5.32 15.42
N MET A 249 -13.45 4.41 14.51
CA MET A 249 -14.42 3.46 13.94
C MET A 249 -14.86 2.45 15.01
N ARG A 250 -16.16 2.15 15.06
CA ARG A 250 -16.74 1.13 15.98
C ARG A 250 -16.48 -0.32 15.56
N ARG A 251 -15.40 -0.59 14.83
CA ARG A 251 -15.03 -1.89 14.27
C ARG A 251 -13.53 -2.13 14.38
N ARG A 252 -13.09 -3.39 14.40
CA ARG A 252 -11.68 -3.75 14.64
C ARG A 252 -10.76 -3.35 13.49
N PHE A 253 -11.24 -3.46 12.24
CA PHE A 253 -10.46 -3.15 11.05
C PHE A 253 -11.21 -2.16 10.16
N ALA A 254 -10.48 -1.26 9.50
CA ALA A 254 -11.10 -0.27 8.62
C ALA A 254 -11.74 -0.93 7.38
N ARG A 255 -11.15 -2.02 6.88
CA ARG A 255 -11.66 -2.81 5.74
C ARG A 255 -11.80 -4.28 6.12
N GLU A 256 -12.78 -4.61 6.96
CA GLU A 256 -12.98 -5.98 7.48
C GLU A 256 -13.06 -7.05 6.40
N ASP A 257 -13.79 -6.81 5.32
CA ASP A 257 -13.90 -7.77 4.22
C ASP A 257 -12.54 -8.03 3.55
N LYS A 258 -11.69 -7.01 3.45
CA LYS A 258 -10.35 -7.16 2.89
C LYS A 258 -9.40 -7.86 3.85
N VAL A 259 -9.57 -7.66 5.15
CA VAL A 259 -8.84 -8.42 6.17
C VAL A 259 -9.22 -9.90 6.12
N LYS A 260 -10.51 -10.22 5.95
CA LYS A 260 -10.98 -11.59 5.74
C LYS A 260 -10.35 -12.20 4.49
N GLU A 261 -10.23 -11.46 3.38
CA GLU A 261 -9.56 -11.97 2.17
C GLU A 261 -8.10 -12.41 2.43
N TYR A 262 -7.34 -11.70 3.28
CA TYR A 262 -5.95 -12.12 3.62
C TYR A 262 -5.90 -13.40 4.46
N LEU A 263 -6.85 -13.57 5.38
CA LEU A 263 -6.87 -14.65 6.37
C LEU A 263 -7.60 -15.92 5.88
N LEU A 264 -8.68 -15.73 5.12
CA LEU A 264 -9.65 -16.77 4.74
C LEU A 264 -9.82 -16.90 3.22
N GLY A 265 -9.25 -16.00 2.43
CA GLY A 265 -9.48 -15.97 0.98
C GLY A 265 -10.83 -15.38 0.62
N LYS A 266 -11.13 -15.33 -0.68
CA LYS A 266 -12.40 -14.82 -1.19
C LYS A 266 -13.16 -15.95 -1.86
N THR A 267 -14.34 -16.29 -1.34
CA THR A 267 -15.26 -17.19 -2.04
C THR A 267 -16.16 -16.36 -2.94
N THR A 268 -15.99 -16.44 -4.26
CA THR A 268 -16.97 -15.88 -5.21
C THR A 268 -17.70 -17.00 -5.95
N ARG A 269 -18.94 -16.74 -6.41
CA ARG A 269 -19.81 -17.73 -7.08
C ARG A 269 -19.18 -18.39 -8.32
N LEU A 270 -18.09 -17.85 -8.86
CA LEU A 270 -17.44 -18.37 -10.06
C LEU A 270 -16.10 -19.05 -9.78
N LYS A 271 -15.29 -18.58 -8.81
CA LYS A 271 -14.03 -19.21 -8.36
C LYS A 271 -13.67 -18.82 -6.91
N PRO A 272 -13.19 -19.75 -6.06
CA PRO A 272 -12.60 -19.41 -4.77
C PRO A 272 -11.15 -18.93 -4.95
N SER A 273 -10.86 -17.70 -4.51
CA SER A 273 -9.48 -17.26 -4.35
C SER A 273 -8.96 -17.70 -2.98
N PRO A 274 -7.74 -18.26 -2.88
CA PRO A 274 -7.21 -18.71 -1.60
C PRO A 274 -7.00 -17.57 -0.60
N PRO A 275 -7.01 -17.88 0.71
CA PRO A 275 -6.28 -17.07 1.68
C PRO A 275 -4.83 -16.93 1.25
N LEU A 276 -4.23 -15.75 1.38
CA LEU A 276 -2.80 -15.56 1.10
C LEU A 276 -1.94 -16.59 1.87
N ILE A 277 -2.32 -16.87 3.12
CA ILE A 277 -1.66 -17.86 3.97
C ILE A 277 -1.78 -19.26 3.36
N SER A 278 -3.00 -19.71 3.04
CA SER A 278 -3.19 -21.05 2.46
C SER A 278 -2.65 -21.17 1.04
N ALA A 279 -2.69 -20.12 0.22
CA ALA A 279 -2.08 -20.12 -1.12
C ALA A 279 -0.58 -20.42 -1.03
N LEU A 280 0.09 -19.70 -0.13
CA LEU A 280 1.53 -19.82 0.07
C LEU A 280 1.89 -21.14 0.74
N LEU A 281 1.13 -21.59 1.74
CA LEU A 281 1.35 -22.88 2.40
C LEU A 281 1.10 -24.06 1.44
N VAL A 282 0.06 -24.02 0.60
CA VAL A 282 -0.19 -25.07 -0.40
C VAL A 282 0.90 -25.10 -1.45
N CYS A 283 1.39 -23.95 -1.92
CA CYS A 283 2.51 -23.93 -2.88
C CYS A 283 3.83 -24.38 -2.23
N PHE A 284 4.05 -24.05 -0.96
CA PHE A 284 5.30 -24.36 -0.26
C PHE A 284 5.37 -25.80 0.24
N PHE A 285 4.28 -26.31 0.84
CA PHE A 285 4.21 -27.66 1.41
C PHE A 285 3.57 -28.68 0.47
N GLY A 286 2.73 -28.26 -0.48
CA GLY A 286 2.13 -29.13 -1.49
C GLY A 286 3.07 -29.46 -2.65
N ALA A 287 4.11 -28.65 -2.90
CA ALA A 287 5.21 -29.02 -3.80
C ALA A 287 6.18 -30.05 -3.18
N HIS A 288 6.03 -30.35 -1.88
CA HIS A 288 6.94 -31.19 -1.09
C HIS A 288 6.28 -32.44 -0.46
N LYS A 289 5.11 -32.88 -0.96
CA LYS A 289 4.52 -34.22 -0.72
C LYS A 289 4.08 -34.77 -2.08
N LEU A 290 4.43 -35.96 -2.56
CA LEU A 290 5.18 -37.14 -2.06
C LEU A 290 6.11 -37.60 -3.20
#